data_AF-A0A2G9U8N7-F1
#
_entry.id   AF-A0A2G9U8N7-F1
#
_cell.length_a   1.000
_cell.length_b   1.000
_cell.length_c   1.000
_cell.angle_alpha   90.00
_cell.angle_beta   90.00
_cell.angle_gamma   90.00
#
_symmetry.space_group_name_H-M   'P 1'
#
loop_
_entity.id
_entity.type
_entity.pdbx_description
1 polymer ?
#
loop_
_entity_poly.entity_id
_entity_poly.type
_entity_poly.pdbx_seq_one_letter_code
_entity_poly.pdbx_strand_id
1 'polypeptide(L)'
;MSVREVRIWRRADARQTPAILIEKNGIDGALLLQNGSIATLDSAAAEVERRGYVKVMDSYGLMGVLRITRDEHVLVAVTGVLSVGQLYGADIVKIISCELISLRTVGSVECVDPRIIDLQRLLSSGMFYYSSNPRYDITLCAQRRAANTGSDSRSVLVRTVYVGHRTGRVALLSRLSCERVGTRFNVRGANSLGYVANFVETEQVLVFDEGECSLVQVRGSVPLFWEQPGVQVGSHKVKLRAFEASGSAYHRHMSRLESMYGKVTVVNLLGRKEGERVLADAFRTQHKSSKLANTIEFIDFDYHYQMKISKDSLSHLVRKLAPIVSSNSIYLASDGNVKRRQTGVLRVNCLDCLDRTNSLQTAIGLLVVRDQVAALDLEKGKMYIGQRIEEILRDLWQKNGDLCSNIYAGTGALDGKSKVMIKQHP
;
A
#
# COMPACT_ATOMS: atom_id res chain seq x y z
N MET A 1 -11.93 -16.29 12.10
CA MET A 1 -11.47 -17.31 11.12
C MET A 1 -12.21 -17.04 9.82
N SER A 2 -11.49 -16.78 8.73
CA SER A 2 -12.10 -16.58 7.41
C SER A 2 -12.70 -17.90 6.92
N VAL A 3 -13.96 -17.89 6.51
CA VAL A 3 -14.68 -19.07 6.00
C VAL A 3 -14.81 -18.93 4.48
N ARG A 4 -14.76 -20.06 3.77
CA ARG A 4 -15.07 -20.09 2.33
C ARG A 4 -16.59 -20.00 2.16
N GLU A 5 -17.07 -18.79 1.88
CA GLU A 5 -18.50 -18.50 1.82
C GLU A 5 -19.05 -18.46 0.40
N VAL A 6 -18.19 -18.45 -0.62
CA VAL A 6 -18.60 -18.37 -2.02
C VAL A 6 -18.50 -19.75 -2.65
N ARG A 7 -19.60 -20.24 -3.23
CA ARG A 7 -19.67 -21.50 -3.97
C ARG A 7 -19.75 -21.21 -5.45
N ILE A 8 -18.90 -21.89 -6.22
CA ILE A 8 -18.80 -21.71 -7.66
C ILE A 8 -19.22 -23.01 -8.34
N TRP A 9 -20.19 -22.91 -9.24
CA TRP A 9 -20.76 -24.02 -9.99
C TRP A 9 -20.55 -23.79 -11.50
N ARG A 10 -20.43 -24.86 -12.27
CA ARG A 10 -20.28 -24.82 -13.72
C ARG A 10 -21.34 -25.69 -14.37
N ARG A 11 -21.90 -25.23 -15.49
CA ARG A 11 -22.88 -25.99 -16.26
C ARG A 11 -22.29 -27.33 -16.71
N ALA A 12 -23.03 -28.41 -16.48
CA ALA A 12 -22.55 -29.77 -16.68
C ALA A 12 -22.56 -30.21 -18.16
N ASP A 13 -23.56 -29.79 -18.93
CA ASP A 13 -23.67 -30.15 -20.35
C ASP A 13 -22.73 -29.29 -21.21
N ALA A 14 -21.64 -29.91 -21.66
CA ALA A 14 -20.63 -29.27 -22.51
C ALA A 14 -21.14 -28.87 -23.92
N ARG A 15 -22.31 -29.35 -24.34
CA ARG A 15 -22.95 -28.94 -25.60
C ARG A 15 -23.69 -27.61 -25.48
N GLN A 16 -24.04 -27.22 -24.25
CA GLN A 16 -24.68 -25.94 -23.97
C GLN A 16 -23.63 -24.84 -23.84
N THR A 17 -24.05 -23.59 -24.00
CA THR A 17 -23.19 -22.44 -23.75
C THR A 17 -22.59 -22.53 -22.34
N PRO A 18 -21.25 -22.40 -22.20
CA PRO A 18 -20.58 -22.37 -20.91
C PRO A 18 -21.18 -21.29 -20.01
N ALA A 19 -21.44 -21.67 -18.76
CA ALA A 19 -21.96 -20.77 -17.75
C ALA A 19 -21.41 -21.12 -16.37
N ILE A 20 -21.24 -20.08 -15.55
CA ILE A 20 -20.85 -20.20 -14.15
C ILE A 20 -21.97 -19.62 -13.29
N LEU A 21 -22.40 -20.39 -12.29
CA LEU A 21 -23.35 -19.96 -11.27
C LEU A 21 -22.59 -19.76 -9.96
N ILE A 22 -22.82 -18.65 -9.29
CA ILE A 22 -22.11 -18.23 -8.08
C ILE A 22 -23.12 -17.96 -6.98
N GLU A 23 -22.92 -18.61 -5.84
CA GLU A 23 -23.74 -18.44 -4.66
C GLU A 23 -22.86 -17.99 -3.50
N LYS A 24 -23.39 -17.15 -2.60
CA LYS A 24 -22.70 -16.78 -1.38
C LYS A 24 -23.58 -17.09 -0.17
N ASN A 25 -23.00 -17.75 0.83
CA ASN A 25 -23.68 -18.03 2.10
C ASN A 25 -24.20 -16.72 2.71
N GLY A 26 -25.47 -16.70 3.11
CA GLY A 26 -26.11 -15.55 3.74
C GLY A 26 -26.52 -14.42 2.78
N ILE A 27 -26.44 -14.64 1.45
CA ILE A 27 -27.05 -13.77 0.45
C ILE A 27 -28.12 -14.57 -0.29
N ASP A 28 -29.33 -14.03 -0.38
CA ASP A 28 -30.41 -14.62 -1.15
C ASP A 28 -30.17 -14.40 -2.65
N GLY A 29 -30.34 -15.47 -3.43
CA GLY A 29 -30.09 -15.48 -4.87
C GLY A 29 -28.68 -15.90 -5.28
N ALA A 30 -28.41 -15.79 -6.59
CA ALA A 30 -27.17 -16.19 -7.21
C ALA A 30 -26.76 -15.25 -8.35
N LEU A 31 -25.48 -15.26 -8.72
CA LEU A 31 -25.00 -14.61 -9.94
C LEU A 31 -24.78 -15.66 -11.02
N LEU A 32 -25.35 -15.44 -12.20
CA LEU A 32 -25.14 -16.23 -13.40
C LEU A 32 -24.24 -15.47 -14.37
N LEU A 33 -23.08 -16.05 -14.69
CA LEU A 33 -22.13 -15.55 -15.67
C LEU A 33 -22.24 -16.39 -16.95
N GLN A 34 -22.69 -15.78 -18.04
CA GLN A 34 -22.87 -16.44 -19.33
C GLN A 34 -22.67 -15.42 -20.47
N ASN A 35 -21.97 -15.81 -21.53
CA ASN A 35 -21.74 -14.96 -22.73
C ASN A 35 -21.19 -13.55 -22.44
N GLY A 36 -20.32 -13.41 -21.43
CA GLY A 36 -19.75 -12.12 -21.04
C GLY A 36 -20.72 -11.20 -20.28
N SER A 37 -21.94 -11.66 -20.00
CA SER A 37 -22.94 -10.97 -19.21
C SER A 37 -23.03 -11.54 -17.80
N ILE A 38 -23.48 -10.71 -16.87
CA ILE A 38 -23.78 -11.09 -15.48
C ILE A 38 -25.27 -10.86 -15.26
N ALA A 39 -25.98 -11.88 -14.81
CA ALA A 39 -27.37 -11.81 -14.40
C ALA A 39 -27.49 -12.17 -12.91
N THR A 40 -28.46 -11.56 -12.22
CA THR A 40 -28.83 -11.94 -10.86
C THR A 40 -30.07 -12.81 -10.92
N LEU A 41 -30.03 -13.94 -10.24
CA LEU A 41 -31.16 -14.86 -10.08
C LEU A 41 -31.65 -14.78 -8.64
N ASP A 42 -32.98 -14.83 -8.45
CA ASP A 42 -33.54 -15.07 -7.12
C ASP A 42 -33.29 -16.53 -6.67
N SER A 43 -33.57 -16.82 -5.40
CA SER A 43 -33.29 -18.13 -4.82
C SER A 43 -34.02 -19.29 -5.50
N ALA A 44 -35.26 -19.07 -5.99
CA ALA A 44 -36.04 -20.11 -6.65
C ALA A 44 -35.49 -20.42 -8.05
N ALA A 45 -35.22 -19.38 -8.84
CA ALA A 45 -34.60 -19.48 -10.15
C ALA A 45 -33.20 -20.10 -10.05
N ALA A 46 -32.40 -19.69 -9.06
CA ALA A 46 -31.07 -20.25 -8.80
C ALA A 46 -31.14 -21.75 -8.47
N GLU A 47 -32.10 -22.19 -7.66
CA GLU A 47 -32.26 -23.61 -7.32
C GLU A 47 -32.61 -24.47 -8.55
N VAL A 48 -33.50 -23.97 -9.41
CA VAL A 48 -33.85 -24.66 -10.66
C VAL A 48 -32.64 -24.74 -11.58
N GLU A 49 -31.95 -23.62 -11.80
CA GLU A 49 -30.78 -23.53 -12.68
C GLU A 49 -29.66 -24.46 -12.18
N ARG A 50 -29.39 -24.48 -10.85
CA ARG A 50 -28.32 -25.29 -10.21
C ARG A 50 -28.39 -26.79 -10.53
N ARG A 51 -29.58 -27.34 -10.83
CA ARG A 51 -29.75 -28.76 -11.17
C ARG A 51 -28.94 -29.18 -12.41
N GLY A 52 -28.68 -28.24 -13.32
CA GLY A 52 -27.86 -28.47 -14.51
C GLY A 52 -26.35 -28.23 -14.31
N TYR A 53 -25.90 -28.00 -13.07
CA TYR A 53 -24.55 -27.56 -12.76
C TYR A 53 -23.84 -28.54 -11.82
N VAL A 54 -22.52 -28.62 -11.98
CA VAL A 54 -21.60 -29.34 -11.10
C VAL A 54 -20.79 -28.35 -10.28
N LYS A 55 -20.54 -28.68 -9.01
CA LYS A 55 -19.73 -27.84 -8.13
C LYS A 55 -18.28 -27.83 -8.64
N VAL A 56 -17.71 -26.64 -8.79
CA VAL A 56 -16.30 -26.45 -9.14
C VAL A 56 -15.45 -26.34 -7.89
N MET A 57 -15.77 -25.37 -7.01
CA MET A 57 -15.00 -25.13 -5.78
C MET A 57 -15.77 -24.21 -4.81
N ASP A 58 -15.26 -24.15 -3.58
CA ASP A 58 -15.58 -23.07 -2.64
C ASP A 58 -14.40 -22.11 -2.54
N SER A 59 -14.66 -20.81 -2.46
CA SER A 59 -13.65 -19.75 -2.36
C SER A 59 -13.94 -18.78 -1.20
N TYR A 60 -12.91 -18.05 -0.80
CA TYR A 60 -13.00 -17.00 0.22
C TYR A 60 -13.61 -15.70 -0.33
N GLY A 61 -13.65 -15.55 -1.64
CA GLY A 61 -14.09 -14.35 -2.33
C GLY A 61 -13.72 -14.39 -3.80
N LEU A 62 -14.24 -13.42 -4.54
CA LEU A 62 -13.97 -13.24 -5.97
C LEU A 62 -13.30 -11.88 -6.16
N MET A 63 -12.20 -11.85 -6.91
CA MET A 63 -11.57 -10.57 -7.29
C MET A 63 -12.27 -9.93 -8.48
N GLY A 64 -12.93 -10.75 -9.33
CA GLY A 64 -13.68 -10.29 -10.48
C GLY A 64 -13.43 -11.14 -11.72
N VAL A 65 -13.92 -10.66 -12.86
CA VAL A 65 -13.70 -11.27 -14.19
C VAL A 65 -12.62 -10.49 -14.92
N LEU A 66 -11.57 -11.18 -15.34
CA LEU A 66 -10.53 -10.63 -16.18
C LEU A 66 -10.74 -11.05 -17.63
N ARG A 67 -10.63 -10.07 -18.52
CA ARG A 67 -10.70 -10.27 -19.96
C ARG A 67 -9.27 -10.37 -20.51
N ILE A 68 -8.88 -11.55 -20.98
CA ILE A 68 -7.53 -11.82 -21.50
C ILE A 68 -7.45 -11.50 -22.98
N THR A 69 -8.45 -11.94 -23.75
CA THR A 69 -8.59 -11.62 -25.18
C THR A 69 -9.98 -11.07 -25.46
N ARG A 70 -10.37 -10.91 -26.73
CA ARG A 70 -11.78 -10.58 -27.06
C ARG A 70 -12.74 -11.69 -26.64
N ASP A 71 -12.24 -12.91 -26.59
CA ASP A 71 -13.03 -14.12 -26.55
C ASP A 71 -12.80 -14.96 -25.28
N GLU A 72 -11.75 -14.66 -24.53
CA GLU A 72 -11.36 -15.39 -23.33
C GLU A 72 -11.47 -14.52 -22.08
N HIS A 73 -12.32 -15.00 -21.16
CA HIS A 73 -12.60 -14.39 -19.87
C HIS A 73 -12.35 -15.42 -18.77
N VAL A 74 -11.74 -14.97 -17.68
CA VAL A 74 -11.43 -15.81 -16.52
C VAL A 74 -12.00 -15.17 -15.26
N LEU A 75 -12.69 -15.98 -14.46
CA LEU A 75 -13.10 -15.60 -13.11
C LEU A 75 -11.94 -15.85 -12.15
N VAL A 76 -11.57 -14.84 -11.37
CA VAL A 76 -10.51 -14.92 -10.37
C VAL A 76 -11.11 -15.21 -9.00
N ALA A 77 -10.87 -16.42 -8.49
CA ALA A 77 -11.34 -16.87 -7.19
C ALA A 77 -10.19 -16.93 -6.17
N VAL A 78 -10.41 -16.40 -4.96
CA VAL A 78 -9.44 -16.46 -3.86
C VAL A 78 -9.60 -17.80 -3.14
N THR A 79 -8.62 -18.69 -3.27
CA THR A 79 -8.68 -20.06 -2.72
C THR A 79 -7.86 -20.23 -1.45
N GLY A 80 -6.92 -19.33 -1.18
CA GLY A 80 -6.10 -19.36 0.04
C GLY A 80 -5.92 -17.98 0.63
N VAL A 81 -6.14 -17.87 1.95
CA VAL A 81 -5.88 -16.65 2.73
C VAL A 81 -5.15 -16.96 4.02
N LEU A 82 -4.38 -15.99 4.51
CA LEU A 82 -3.71 -16.02 5.80
C LEU A 82 -4.13 -14.80 6.62
N SER A 83 -4.64 -14.99 7.83
CA SER A 83 -4.89 -13.86 8.74
C SER A 83 -3.55 -13.28 9.21
N VAL A 84 -3.36 -11.98 9.04
CA VAL A 84 -2.14 -11.27 9.47
C VAL A 84 -2.33 -10.48 10.76
N GLY A 85 -3.55 -10.43 11.28
CA GLY A 85 -3.89 -9.77 12.54
C GLY A 85 -5.32 -9.22 12.52
N GLN A 86 -5.77 -8.73 13.67
CA GLN A 86 -7.09 -8.11 13.82
C GLN A 86 -6.96 -6.62 14.06
N LEU A 87 -7.81 -5.85 13.40
CA LEU A 87 -7.90 -4.41 13.55
C LEU A 87 -9.38 -3.99 13.44
N TYR A 88 -9.85 -3.18 14.40
CA TYR A 88 -11.26 -2.74 14.50
C TYR A 88 -12.29 -3.89 14.45
N GLY A 89 -12.01 -4.98 15.17
CA GLY A 89 -12.89 -6.15 15.19
C GLY A 89 -12.96 -6.95 13.88
N ALA A 90 -12.13 -6.61 12.89
CA ALA A 90 -12.05 -7.33 11.62
C ALA A 90 -10.72 -8.07 11.47
N ASP A 91 -10.78 -9.28 10.91
CA ASP A 91 -9.58 -10.01 10.50
C ASP A 91 -9.01 -9.32 9.25
N ILE A 92 -7.73 -8.98 9.28
CA ILE A 92 -7.01 -8.52 8.11
C ILE A 92 -6.36 -9.72 7.47
N VAL A 93 -6.69 -9.97 6.21
CA VAL A 93 -6.38 -11.21 5.52
C VAL A 93 -5.51 -10.93 4.30
N LYS A 94 -4.44 -11.70 4.20
CA LYS A 94 -3.49 -11.75 3.09
C LYS A 94 -3.92 -12.84 2.12
N ILE A 95 -4.02 -12.53 0.84
CA ILE A 95 -4.28 -13.51 -0.21
C ILE A 95 -2.99 -14.27 -0.49
N ILE A 96 -3.02 -15.60 -0.40
CA ILE A 96 -1.86 -16.48 -0.63
C ILE A 96 -2.05 -17.44 -1.79
N SER A 97 -3.30 -17.59 -2.28
CA SER A 97 -3.59 -18.42 -3.45
C SER A 97 -4.85 -17.93 -4.15
N CYS A 98 -4.78 -17.88 -5.48
CA CYS A 98 -5.90 -17.63 -6.37
C CYS A 98 -5.96 -18.72 -7.45
N GLU A 99 -7.17 -19.03 -7.89
CA GLU A 99 -7.43 -19.87 -9.06
C GLU A 99 -8.18 -19.07 -10.13
N LEU A 100 -7.83 -19.32 -11.38
CA LEU A 100 -8.42 -18.68 -12.55
C LEU A 100 -9.30 -19.70 -13.27
N ILE A 101 -10.59 -19.42 -13.31
CA ILE A 101 -11.61 -20.30 -13.87
C ILE A 101 -12.04 -19.75 -15.22
N SER A 102 -11.78 -20.49 -16.31
CA SER A 102 -12.26 -20.12 -17.64
C SER A 102 -13.79 -20.04 -17.67
N LEU A 103 -14.31 -18.96 -18.24
CA LEU A 103 -15.75 -18.79 -18.50
C LEU A 103 -16.18 -19.39 -19.85
N ARG A 104 -15.24 -19.95 -20.63
CA ARG A 104 -15.49 -20.47 -21.99
C ARG A 104 -15.24 -21.96 -22.13
N THR A 105 -14.27 -22.52 -21.41
CA THR A 105 -13.83 -23.91 -21.58
C THR A 105 -14.09 -24.73 -20.32
N VAL A 106 -14.49 -25.99 -20.50
CA VAL A 106 -14.74 -26.94 -19.42
C VAL A 106 -13.42 -27.68 -19.13
N GLY A 107 -12.80 -27.37 -17.99
CA GLY A 107 -11.53 -27.95 -17.55
C GLY A 107 -10.68 -26.96 -16.75
N SER A 108 -9.48 -27.39 -16.33
CA SER A 108 -8.38 -26.45 -16.10
C SER A 108 -8.19 -25.65 -17.37
N VAL A 109 -7.88 -24.35 -17.27
CA VAL A 109 -7.38 -23.63 -18.44
C VAL A 109 -6.18 -24.46 -18.92
N GLU A 110 -6.25 -25.13 -20.07
CA GLU A 110 -5.04 -25.52 -20.80
C GLU A 110 -4.41 -24.19 -21.16
N CYS A 111 -3.63 -23.69 -20.22
CA CYS A 111 -3.23 -22.30 -20.18
C CYS A 111 -2.03 -22.17 -21.09
N VAL A 112 -2.31 -22.21 -22.40
CA VAL A 112 -1.29 -22.00 -23.43
C VAL A 112 -0.73 -20.59 -23.33
N ASP A 113 -1.50 -19.65 -22.76
CA ASP A 113 -1.06 -18.27 -22.54
C ASP A 113 -0.21 -18.13 -21.26
N PRO A 114 1.12 -17.91 -21.38
CA PRO A 114 2.00 -17.76 -20.22
C PRO A 114 1.63 -16.56 -19.34
N ARG A 115 0.93 -15.55 -19.89
CA ARG A 115 0.52 -14.34 -19.14
C ARG A 115 -0.47 -14.65 -18.01
N ILE A 116 -1.33 -15.66 -18.19
CA ILE A 116 -2.31 -16.07 -17.19
C ILE A 116 -1.60 -16.76 -16.01
N ILE A 117 -0.58 -17.57 -16.30
CA ILE A 117 0.25 -18.22 -15.27
C ILE A 117 1.00 -17.16 -14.46
N ASP A 118 1.60 -16.18 -15.12
CA ASP A 118 2.32 -15.09 -14.44
C ASP A 118 1.37 -14.21 -13.61
N LEU A 119 0.16 -13.96 -14.13
CA LEU A 119 -0.89 -13.26 -13.38
C LEU A 119 -1.34 -14.05 -12.15
N GLN A 120 -1.56 -15.36 -12.27
CA GLN A 120 -1.93 -16.21 -11.14
C GLN A 120 -0.83 -16.20 -10.07
N ARG A 121 0.44 -16.28 -10.48
CA ARG A 121 1.60 -16.15 -9.58
C ARG A 121 1.63 -14.79 -8.88
N LEU A 122 1.37 -13.71 -9.62
CA LEU A 122 1.30 -12.36 -9.05
C LEU A 122 0.18 -12.27 -8.02
N LEU A 123 -1.05 -12.69 -8.34
CA LEU A 123 -2.19 -12.63 -7.42
C LEU A 123 -2.00 -13.51 -6.18
N SER A 124 -1.27 -14.61 -6.33
CA SER A 124 -0.91 -15.54 -5.24
C SER A 124 0.38 -15.16 -4.50
N SER A 125 1.06 -14.08 -4.89
CA SER A 125 2.36 -13.67 -4.34
C SER A 125 2.34 -13.31 -2.85
N GLY A 126 1.16 -13.12 -2.25
CA GLY A 126 1.06 -12.56 -0.91
C GLY A 126 1.01 -11.05 -0.84
N MET A 127 0.96 -10.33 -1.97
CA MET A 127 0.98 -8.87 -1.94
C MET A 127 -0.40 -8.22 -1.73
N PHE A 128 -1.48 -9.00 -1.82
CA PHE A 128 -2.85 -8.49 -1.76
C PHE A 128 -3.50 -8.76 -0.41
N TYR A 129 -4.24 -7.76 0.08
CA TYR A 129 -4.87 -7.78 1.38
C TYR A 129 -6.30 -7.26 1.30
N TYR A 130 -7.17 -7.78 2.15
CA TYR A 130 -8.52 -7.28 2.36
C TYR A 130 -8.92 -7.43 3.84
N SER A 131 -10.01 -6.77 4.24
CA SER A 131 -10.63 -6.99 5.54
C SER A 131 -11.73 -8.02 5.42
N SER A 132 -11.86 -8.90 6.40
CA SER A 132 -13.00 -9.80 6.52
C SER A 132 -14.33 -9.06 6.74
N ASN A 133 -14.28 -7.81 7.21
CA ASN A 133 -15.46 -6.97 7.40
C ASN A 133 -15.55 -5.97 6.23
N PRO A 134 -16.58 -6.05 5.38
CA PRO A 134 -16.72 -5.13 4.24
C PRO A 134 -16.95 -3.68 4.64
N ARG A 135 -17.36 -3.40 5.89
CA ARG A 135 -17.46 -2.04 6.42
C ARG A 135 -16.10 -1.43 6.77
N TYR A 136 -15.05 -2.25 6.88
CA TYR A 136 -13.70 -1.80 7.22
C TYR A 136 -12.82 -1.75 5.97
N ASP A 137 -12.88 -0.61 5.28
CA ASP A 137 -12.10 -0.41 4.07
C ASP A 137 -10.64 -0.05 4.38
N ILE A 138 -9.75 -1.05 4.31
CA ILE A 138 -8.30 -0.88 4.47
C ILE A 138 -7.62 -0.13 3.32
N THR A 139 -8.35 0.25 2.27
CA THR A 139 -7.82 1.13 1.22
C THR A 139 -7.64 2.56 1.69
N LEU A 140 -8.32 2.93 2.78
CA LEU A 140 -8.32 4.26 3.33
C LEU A 140 -7.51 4.29 4.62
N CYS A 141 -6.79 5.40 4.82
CA CYS A 141 -6.25 5.74 6.13
C CYS A 141 -7.39 6.06 7.11
N ALA A 142 -7.11 5.97 8.41
CA ALA A 142 -8.07 6.22 9.48
C ALA A 142 -8.84 7.54 9.30
N GLN A 143 -8.11 8.61 9.00
CA GLN A 143 -8.70 9.93 8.78
C GLN A 143 -9.67 9.97 7.59
N ARG A 144 -9.34 9.29 6.47
CA ARG A 144 -10.22 9.25 5.29
C ARG A 144 -11.43 8.33 5.48
N ARG A 145 -11.28 7.24 6.23
CA ARG A 145 -12.41 6.40 6.65
C ARG A 145 -13.40 7.19 7.49
N ALA A 146 -12.92 7.93 8.48
CA ALA A 146 -13.77 8.76 9.33
C ALA A 146 -14.49 9.87 8.54
N ALA A 147 -13.97 10.25 7.36
CA ALA A 147 -14.57 11.23 6.47
C ALA A 147 -15.48 10.63 5.37
N ASN A 148 -15.65 9.30 5.29
CA ASN A 148 -16.42 8.60 4.25
C ASN A 148 -15.99 8.95 2.80
N THR A 149 -14.72 9.28 2.57
CA THR A 149 -14.17 9.51 1.23
C THR A 149 -13.75 8.18 0.61
N GLY A 150 -14.15 7.87 -0.63
CA GLY A 150 -14.01 6.53 -1.29
C GLY A 150 -12.60 5.94 -1.43
N SER A 151 -12.49 4.76 -2.07
CA SER A 151 -11.39 3.77 -1.97
C SER A 151 -10.11 3.99 -2.82
N ASP A 152 -8.98 3.34 -2.46
CA ASP A 152 -7.63 3.29 -3.13
C ASP A 152 -6.99 1.86 -3.15
N SER A 153 -5.72 1.61 -3.56
CA SER A 153 -5.10 0.26 -3.75
C SER A 153 -3.88 -0.05 -2.83
N ARG A 154 -3.51 -1.35 -2.56
CA ARG A 154 -3.03 -1.79 -1.21
C ARG A 154 -1.88 -2.84 -1.05
N SER A 155 -1.17 -2.75 0.11
CA SER A 155 -0.56 -3.84 0.95
C SER A 155 -0.72 -3.55 2.48
N VAL A 156 -0.74 -4.53 3.41
CA VAL A 156 -1.05 -4.30 4.88
C VAL A 156 -0.27 -5.21 5.87
N LEU A 157 0.25 -4.68 6.99
CA LEU A 157 0.83 -5.43 8.13
C LEU A 157 0.18 -5.05 9.49
N VAL A 158 -0.12 -6.04 10.35
CA VAL A 158 -0.78 -5.82 11.67
C VAL A 158 -0.07 -6.61 12.78
N ARG A 159 0.09 -6.02 13.97
CA ARG A 159 0.54 -6.72 15.19
C ARG A 159 -0.37 -6.42 16.39
N THR A 160 -0.56 -7.43 17.23
CA THR A 160 -1.31 -7.33 18.48
C THR A 160 -0.39 -6.93 19.63
N VAL A 161 -0.79 -5.94 20.44
CA VAL A 161 0.00 -5.45 21.59
C VAL A 161 -0.84 -5.43 22.86
N TYR A 162 -0.26 -5.84 24.00
CA TYR A 162 -0.94 -5.88 25.31
C TYR A 162 -0.32 -4.86 26.27
N VAL A 163 -1.13 -4.03 26.95
CA VAL A 163 -0.67 -2.97 27.88
C VAL A 163 -1.40 -3.09 29.24
N GLY A 164 -0.85 -3.91 30.16
CA GLY A 164 -1.52 -4.31 31.41
C GLY A 164 -2.85 -5.00 31.11
N HIS A 165 -3.97 -4.57 31.73
CA HIS A 165 -5.31 -5.10 31.43
C HIS A 165 -5.94 -4.60 30.11
N ARG A 166 -5.37 -3.56 29.49
CA ARG A 166 -5.86 -2.99 28.22
C ARG A 166 -5.21 -3.73 27.05
N THR A 167 -6.01 -4.16 26.09
CA THR A 167 -5.53 -4.82 24.88
C THR A 167 -5.60 -3.82 23.73
N GLY A 168 -4.47 -3.57 23.08
CA GLY A 168 -4.40 -2.68 21.92
C GLY A 168 -3.89 -3.39 20.67
N ARG A 169 -3.79 -2.62 19.59
CA ARG A 169 -3.24 -3.03 18.31
C ARG A 169 -2.27 -1.97 17.86
N VAL A 170 -1.10 -2.40 17.39
CA VAL A 170 -0.10 -1.55 16.75
C VAL A 170 0.07 -2.09 15.35
N ALA A 171 -0.26 -1.28 14.36
CA ALA A 171 -0.26 -1.70 12.96
C ALA A 171 0.53 -0.74 12.09
N LEU A 172 1.04 -1.26 10.98
CA LEU A 172 1.73 -0.47 9.97
C LEU A 172 1.20 -0.88 8.59
N LEU A 173 0.45 -0.01 7.94
CA LEU A 173 -0.22 -0.29 6.67
C LEU A 173 0.48 0.47 5.54
N SER A 174 0.85 -0.19 4.44
CA SER A 174 1.51 0.47 3.30
C SER A 174 0.73 0.26 2.01
N ARG A 175 0.04 1.29 1.55
CA ARG A 175 -0.83 1.27 0.38
C ARG A 175 -0.06 1.70 -0.87
N LEU A 176 0.15 0.77 -1.79
CA LEU A 176 0.81 1.03 -3.07
C LEU A 176 -0.24 1.40 -4.12
N SER A 177 -0.06 2.56 -4.75
CA SER A 177 -0.93 3.04 -5.81
C SER A 177 -0.85 2.16 -7.05
N CYS A 178 -2.02 1.84 -7.63
CA CYS A 178 -2.15 1.10 -8.88
C CYS A 178 -1.98 1.97 -10.15
N GLU A 179 -1.93 3.30 -10.00
CA GLU A 179 -2.01 4.28 -11.10
C GLU A 179 -0.74 4.35 -11.98
N ARG A 180 0.40 3.90 -11.44
CA ARG A 180 1.67 3.81 -12.16
C ARG A 180 2.57 2.71 -11.57
N VAL A 181 2.09 1.48 -11.62
CA VAL A 181 2.84 0.31 -11.11
C VAL A 181 3.87 -0.15 -12.13
N GLY A 182 5.02 -0.62 -11.64
CA GLY A 182 5.96 -1.41 -12.42
C GLY A 182 7.19 -1.76 -11.59
N THR A 183 7.94 -2.74 -12.07
CA THR A 183 9.15 -3.21 -11.38
C THR A 183 10.28 -2.18 -11.51
N ARG A 184 11.31 -2.37 -10.68
CA ARG A 184 12.57 -1.64 -10.76
C ARG A 184 13.10 -1.61 -12.19
N PHE A 185 13.64 -0.46 -12.58
CA PHE A 185 14.16 -0.13 -13.93
C PHE A 185 13.12 -0.01 -15.05
N ASN A 186 11.94 -0.62 -14.93
CA ASN A 186 10.91 -0.58 -15.98
C ASN A 186 9.99 0.64 -15.88
N VAL A 187 9.64 1.05 -14.66
CA VAL A 187 8.73 2.19 -14.46
C VAL A 187 9.34 3.18 -13.47
N ARG A 188 9.62 4.39 -13.95
CA ARG A 188 10.17 5.51 -13.19
C ARG A 188 9.37 6.78 -13.49
N GLY A 189 9.50 7.77 -12.62
CA GLY A 189 8.94 9.10 -12.83
C GLY A 189 7.42 9.16 -12.80
N ALA A 190 6.90 10.29 -13.29
CA ALA A 190 5.48 10.54 -13.43
C ALA A 190 4.93 10.10 -14.80
N ASN A 191 3.62 9.85 -14.89
CA ASN A 191 2.88 9.88 -16.16
C ASN A 191 2.29 11.27 -16.43
N SER A 192 1.68 11.45 -17.61
CA SER A 192 1.04 12.70 -17.99
C SER A 192 -0.07 13.13 -17.02
N LEU A 193 -0.71 12.23 -16.28
CA LEU A 193 -1.74 12.57 -15.29
C LEU A 193 -1.15 12.96 -13.91
N GLY A 194 0.17 12.94 -13.76
CA GLY A 194 0.87 13.28 -12.51
C GLY A 194 0.88 12.15 -11.47
N TYR A 195 0.59 10.91 -11.87
CA TYR A 195 0.80 9.75 -11.01
C TYR A 195 2.26 9.32 -11.10
N VAL A 196 2.89 9.07 -9.96
CA VAL A 196 4.30 8.69 -9.88
C VAL A 196 4.46 7.20 -9.65
N ALA A 197 5.53 6.65 -10.20
CA ALA A 197 5.90 5.26 -9.94
C ALA A 197 6.15 5.02 -8.44
N ASN A 198 5.80 3.83 -7.96
CA ASN A 198 6.01 3.38 -6.58
C ASN A 198 5.46 4.35 -5.51
N PHE A 199 4.35 5.00 -5.80
CA PHE A 199 3.70 5.82 -4.79
C PHE A 199 3.15 4.93 -3.68
N VAL A 200 3.66 5.10 -2.46
CA VAL A 200 3.24 4.35 -1.28
C VAL A 200 2.82 5.32 -0.18
N GLU A 201 1.61 5.13 0.33
CA GLU A 201 1.16 5.74 1.58
C GLU A 201 1.36 4.74 2.72
N THR A 202 2.18 5.10 3.70
CA THR A 202 2.41 4.28 4.90
C THR A 202 1.75 4.93 6.12
N GLU A 203 0.92 4.17 6.81
CA GLU A 203 0.19 4.58 8.00
C GLU A 203 0.58 3.74 9.21
N GLN A 204 1.07 4.42 10.25
CA GLN A 204 1.35 3.85 11.56
C GLN A 204 0.14 4.09 12.46
N VAL A 205 -0.47 3.02 12.98
CA VAL A 205 -1.72 3.08 13.75
C VAL A 205 -1.53 2.46 15.14
N LEU A 206 -2.03 3.16 16.15
CA LEU A 206 -2.26 2.63 17.49
C LEU A 206 -3.77 2.64 17.76
N VAL A 207 -4.31 1.50 18.18
CA VAL A 207 -5.71 1.36 18.60
C VAL A 207 -5.73 0.78 20.01
N PHE A 208 -6.36 1.47 20.96
CA PHE A 208 -6.50 1.03 22.34
C PHE A 208 -7.89 1.42 22.85
N ASP A 209 -8.65 0.44 23.33
CA ASP A 209 -10.07 0.59 23.69
C ASP A 209 -10.85 1.27 22.55
N GLU A 210 -11.54 2.38 22.82
CA GLU A 210 -12.27 3.22 21.86
C GLU A 210 -11.41 4.31 21.20
N GLY A 211 -10.12 4.37 21.54
CA GLY A 211 -9.17 5.36 21.03
C GLY A 211 -8.38 4.85 19.82
N GLU A 212 -8.30 5.68 18.79
CA GLU A 212 -7.54 5.43 17.57
C GLU A 212 -6.63 6.62 17.27
N CYS A 213 -5.35 6.35 17.07
CA CYS A 213 -4.38 7.34 16.62
C CYS A 213 -3.59 6.84 15.42
N SER A 214 -3.37 7.69 14.41
CA SER A 214 -2.52 7.34 13.28
C SER A 214 -1.66 8.47 12.74
N LEU A 215 -0.51 8.10 12.17
CA LEU A 215 0.37 8.96 11.39
C LEU A 215 0.47 8.41 9.98
N VAL A 216 0.18 9.25 8.99
CA VAL A 216 0.40 8.95 7.57
C VAL A 216 1.68 9.63 7.06
N GLN A 217 2.48 8.88 6.30
CA GLN A 217 3.63 9.37 5.53
C GLN A 217 3.52 8.86 4.10
N VAL A 218 4.07 9.58 3.12
CA VAL A 218 4.06 9.13 1.72
C VAL A 218 5.46 9.08 1.12
N ARG A 219 5.66 8.17 0.17
CA ARG A 219 6.85 8.14 -0.67
C ARG A 219 6.49 7.84 -2.11
N GLY A 220 7.39 8.13 -3.03
CA GLY A 220 7.22 7.78 -4.43
C GLY A 220 8.30 8.37 -5.31
N SER A 221 8.32 7.96 -6.57
CA SER A 221 9.31 8.44 -7.54
C SER A 221 9.28 9.96 -7.69
N VAL A 222 10.40 10.52 -8.16
CA VAL A 222 10.50 11.94 -8.51
C VAL A 222 9.42 12.26 -9.56
N PRO A 223 8.59 13.29 -9.37
CA PRO A 223 7.40 13.58 -10.18
C PRO A 223 7.77 14.33 -11.46
N LEU A 224 8.75 13.80 -12.18
CA LEU A 224 9.21 14.27 -13.48
C LEU A 224 9.13 13.12 -14.49
N PHE A 225 9.20 13.44 -15.77
CA PHE A 225 9.39 12.43 -16.79
C PHE A 225 10.87 12.04 -16.83
N TRP A 226 11.19 10.84 -16.36
CA TRP A 226 12.55 10.32 -16.37
C TRP A 226 12.55 8.80 -16.46
N GLU A 227 13.65 8.28 -16.99
CA GLU A 227 13.91 6.86 -17.18
C GLU A 227 15.34 6.53 -16.76
N GLN A 228 15.62 5.25 -16.55
CA GLN A 228 16.96 4.75 -16.28
C GLN A 228 17.14 3.49 -17.12
N PRO A 229 17.46 3.64 -18.42
CA PRO A 229 17.50 2.52 -19.35
C PRO A 229 18.73 1.63 -19.10
N GLY A 230 18.59 0.35 -19.46
CA GLY A 230 19.63 -0.67 -19.35
C GLY A 230 19.38 -1.65 -18.21
N VAL A 231 19.77 -2.91 -18.41
CA VAL A 231 19.76 -3.98 -17.38
C VAL A 231 21.20 -4.34 -16.99
N GLN A 232 22.17 -4.10 -17.87
CA GLN A 232 23.58 -4.43 -17.69
C GLN A 232 24.29 -3.47 -16.72
N VAL A 233 25.19 -4.01 -15.90
CA VAL A 233 25.99 -3.25 -14.92
C VAL A 233 26.84 -2.20 -15.67
N GLY A 234 26.68 -0.92 -15.31
CA GLY A 234 27.43 0.20 -15.90
C GLY A 234 26.66 1.08 -16.89
N SER A 235 25.53 0.62 -17.46
CA SER A 235 24.72 1.41 -18.40
C SER A 235 23.54 2.15 -17.77
N HIS A 236 23.31 1.99 -16.46
CA HIS A 236 22.17 2.49 -15.68
C HIS A 236 22.22 4.01 -15.38
N LYS A 237 22.28 4.85 -16.41
CA LYS A 237 22.29 6.31 -16.21
C LYS A 237 20.88 6.89 -16.22
N VAL A 238 20.58 7.76 -15.25
CA VAL A 238 19.34 8.55 -15.23
C VAL A 238 19.29 9.42 -16.49
N LYS A 239 18.16 9.39 -17.17
CA LYS A 239 17.85 10.25 -18.31
C LYS A 239 16.53 10.97 -18.08
N LEU A 240 16.57 12.29 -18.16
CA LEU A 240 15.36 13.12 -18.16
C LEU A 240 14.71 13.05 -19.53
N ARG A 241 13.38 13.05 -19.55
CA ARG A 241 12.57 13.09 -20.76
C ARG A 241 11.75 14.37 -20.71
N ALA A 242 11.70 15.13 -21.80
CA ALA A 242 10.81 16.30 -21.94
C ALA A 242 10.70 17.13 -20.64
N PHE A 243 11.82 17.64 -20.14
CA PHE A 243 11.90 18.28 -18.81
C PHE A 243 10.89 19.43 -18.69
N GLU A 244 10.77 20.28 -19.72
CA GLU A 244 9.79 21.36 -19.76
C GLU A 244 8.34 20.85 -19.63
N ALA A 245 8.01 19.73 -20.29
CA ALA A 245 6.68 19.12 -20.20
C ALA A 245 6.39 18.51 -18.80
N SER A 246 7.45 18.19 -18.03
CA SER A 246 7.33 17.64 -16.67
C SER A 246 6.69 18.63 -15.70
N GLY A 247 6.71 19.93 -15.97
CA GLY A 247 6.11 20.93 -15.08
C GLY A 247 4.62 20.71 -14.82
N SER A 248 3.88 20.29 -15.85
CA SER A 248 2.45 20.00 -15.72
C SER A 248 2.19 18.74 -14.87
N ALA A 249 3.01 17.69 -15.02
CA ALA A 249 2.91 16.46 -14.23
C ALA A 249 3.34 16.69 -12.77
N TYR A 250 4.41 17.47 -12.56
CA TYR A 250 4.85 17.91 -11.24
C TYR A 250 3.72 18.64 -10.51
N HIS A 251 3.11 19.64 -11.18
CA HIS A 251 2.06 20.45 -10.58
C HIS A 251 0.84 19.60 -10.23
N ARG A 252 0.35 18.76 -11.16
CA ARG A 252 -0.75 17.82 -10.91
C ARG A 252 -0.46 16.90 -9.73
N HIS A 253 0.77 16.36 -9.64
CA HIS A 253 1.16 15.49 -8.54
C HIS A 253 1.12 16.23 -7.20
N MET A 254 1.78 17.38 -7.10
CA MET A 254 1.92 18.12 -5.86
C MET A 254 0.59 18.71 -5.38
N SER A 255 -0.22 19.28 -6.28
CA SER A 255 -1.55 19.78 -5.95
C SER A 255 -2.50 18.66 -5.51
N ARG A 256 -2.36 17.45 -6.07
CA ARG A 256 -3.10 16.28 -5.58
C ARG A 256 -2.69 15.92 -4.15
N LEU A 257 -1.40 15.96 -3.83
CA LEU A 257 -0.94 15.74 -2.46
C LEU A 257 -1.46 16.81 -1.49
N GLU A 258 -1.43 18.09 -1.89
CA GLU A 258 -1.97 19.17 -1.05
C GLU A 258 -3.47 18.99 -0.80
N SER A 259 -4.23 18.62 -1.84
CA SER A 259 -5.66 18.35 -1.72
C SER A 259 -5.98 17.15 -0.84
N MET A 260 -5.16 16.09 -0.86
CA MET A 260 -5.43 14.85 -0.12
C MET A 260 -4.92 14.90 1.33
N TYR A 261 -3.83 15.62 1.58
CA TYR A 261 -3.10 15.55 2.85
C TYR A 261 -2.93 16.89 3.56
N GLY A 262 -3.29 18.01 2.93
CA GLY A 262 -3.01 19.34 3.44
C GLY A 262 -1.57 19.76 3.15
N LYS A 263 -0.86 20.32 4.13
CA LYS A 263 0.52 20.81 3.94
C LYS A 263 1.44 19.69 3.45
N VAL A 264 2.25 19.96 2.44
CA VAL A 264 3.22 18.98 1.91
C VAL A 264 4.64 19.48 2.19
N THR A 265 5.45 18.63 2.82
CA THR A 265 6.90 18.83 2.92
C THR A 265 7.60 17.72 2.16
N VAL A 266 8.44 18.08 1.19
CA VAL A 266 9.23 17.15 0.39
C VAL A 266 10.60 16.95 1.04
N VAL A 267 10.99 15.69 1.23
CA VAL A 267 12.34 15.32 1.63
C VAL A 267 13.00 14.51 0.52
N ASN A 268 13.91 15.16 -0.20
CA ASN A 268 14.63 14.59 -1.32
C ASN A 268 15.96 13.97 -0.86
N LEU A 269 16.05 12.65 -0.91
CA LEU A 269 17.21 11.88 -0.46
C LEU A 269 18.24 11.57 -1.56
N LEU A 270 18.07 12.17 -2.74
CA LEU A 270 18.95 11.96 -3.88
C LEU A 270 20.35 12.54 -3.65
N GLY A 271 21.36 11.82 -4.13
CA GLY A 271 22.75 12.19 -4.03
C GLY A 271 23.19 13.23 -5.07
N ARG A 272 24.30 13.92 -4.76
CA ARG A 272 24.94 14.93 -5.60
C ARG A 272 26.06 14.37 -6.49
N LYS A 273 26.29 13.06 -6.47
CA LYS A 273 27.29 12.38 -7.31
C LYS A 273 26.69 11.92 -8.64
N GLU A 274 27.56 11.49 -9.56
CA GLU A 274 27.17 10.89 -10.84
C GLU A 274 26.19 9.73 -10.61
N GLY A 275 25.13 9.69 -11.41
CA GLY A 275 24.04 8.71 -11.30
C GLY A 275 22.74 9.28 -10.72
N GLU A 276 22.79 10.17 -9.73
CA GLU A 276 21.58 10.77 -9.12
C GLU A 276 21.49 12.30 -9.29
N ARG A 277 22.64 12.98 -9.46
CA ARG A 277 22.72 14.45 -9.54
C ARG A 277 21.77 15.05 -10.57
N VAL A 278 21.75 14.49 -11.78
CA VAL A 278 20.89 14.99 -12.88
C VAL A 278 19.42 15.02 -12.47
N LEU A 279 18.94 13.97 -11.78
CA LEU A 279 17.55 13.92 -11.31
C LEU A 279 17.31 14.86 -10.13
N ALA A 280 18.27 14.94 -9.21
CA ALA A 280 18.19 15.80 -8.03
C ALA A 280 18.10 17.28 -8.43
N ASP A 281 18.96 17.72 -9.35
CA ASP A 281 19.01 19.09 -9.84
C ASP A 281 17.76 19.45 -10.65
N ALA A 282 17.29 18.53 -11.49
CA ALA A 282 16.04 18.70 -12.23
C ALA A 282 14.83 18.83 -11.29
N PHE A 283 14.75 18.00 -10.25
CA PHE A 283 13.64 18.06 -9.30
C PHE A 283 13.64 19.37 -8.51
N ARG A 284 14.82 19.79 -8.03
CA ARG A 284 15.01 21.10 -7.38
C ARG A 284 14.63 22.25 -8.30
N THR A 285 15.07 22.21 -9.55
CA THR A 285 14.80 23.26 -10.55
C THR A 285 13.31 23.35 -10.84
N GLN A 286 12.65 22.20 -11.10
CA GLN A 286 11.21 22.16 -11.37
C GLN A 286 10.38 22.66 -10.19
N HIS A 287 10.77 22.30 -8.96
CA HIS A 287 10.09 22.81 -7.76
C HIS A 287 10.22 24.33 -7.65
N LYS A 288 11.44 24.86 -7.76
CA LYS A 288 11.72 26.31 -7.68
C LYS A 288 11.00 27.11 -8.77
N SER A 289 10.84 26.55 -9.96
CA SER A 289 10.13 27.20 -11.06
C SER A 289 8.61 27.01 -11.00
N SER A 290 8.10 26.23 -10.04
CA SER A 290 6.66 25.98 -9.89
C SER A 290 5.99 27.05 -9.03
N LYS A 291 4.67 27.21 -9.23
CA LYS A 291 3.82 28.07 -8.38
C LYS A 291 3.76 27.61 -6.91
N LEU A 292 4.22 26.39 -6.62
CA LEU A 292 4.19 25.77 -5.30
C LEU A 292 5.51 25.92 -4.54
N ALA A 293 6.52 26.61 -5.12
CA ALA A 293 7.83 26.81 -4.51
C ALA A 293 7.78 27.45 -3.11
N ASN A 294 6.78 28.32 -2.89
CA ASN A 294 6.62 29.04 -1.63
C ASN A 294 5.67 28.35 -0.65
N THR A 295 4.85 27.39 -1.10
CA THR A 295 3.88 26.68 -0.27
C THR A 295 4.39 25.33 0.20
N ILE A 296 5.17 24.65 -0.63
CA ILE A 296 5.73 23.33 -0.35
C ILE A 296 7.16 23.50 0.15
N GLU A 297 7.41 23.10 1.39
CA GLU A 297 8.76 23.06 1.92
C GLU A 297 9.56 21.93 1.25
N PHE A 298 10.75 22.24 0.75
CA PHE A 298 11.58 21.30 0.03
C PHE A 298 12.96 21.17 0.67
N ILE A 299 13.22 19.99 1.24
CA ILE A 299 14.45 19.69 1.97
C ILE A 299 15.29 18.69 1.17
N ASP A 300 16.47 19.14 0.73
CA ASP A 300 17.47 18.24 0.16
C ASP A 300 18.38 17.66 1.23
N PHE A 301 18.57 16.35 1.19
CA PHE A 301 19.48 15.62 2.05
C PHE A 301 20.19 14.55 1.24
N ASP A 302 21.44 14.79 0.82
CA ASP A 302 22.25 13.77 0.14
C ASP A 302 22.55 12.64 1.11
N TYR A 303 21.71 11.60 1.11
CA TYR A 303 21.75 10.56 2.12
C TYR A 303 23.10 9.84 2.15
N HIS A 304 23.68 9.51 0.99
CA HIS A 304 24.95 8.80 0.93
C HIS A 304 26.12 9.64 1.43
N TYR A 305 26.15 10.92 1.09
CA TYR A 305 27.18 11.82 1.58
C TYR A 305 27.04 12.07 3.08
N GLN A 306 25.84 12.38 3.54
CA GLN A 306 25.56 12.72 4.94
C GLN A 306 25.83 11.55 5.89
N MET A 307 25.44 10.33 5.51
CA MET A 307 25.71 9.14 6.33
C MET A 307 27.18 8.73 6.35
N LYS A 308 28.00 9.20 5.39
CA LYS A 308 29.46 9.04 5.42
C LYS A 308 30.15 10.04 6.36
N ILE A 309 29.60 11.25 6.48
CA ILE A 309 30.11 12.26 7.42
C ILE A 309 29.86 11.81 8.85
N SER A 310 28.61 11.42 9.15
CA SER A 310 28.24 10.98 10.49
C SER A 310 27.09 9.98 10.42
N LYS A 311 27.14 8.96 11.28
CA LYS A 311 26.03 8.04 11.50
C LYS A 311 24.81 8.74 12.12
N ASP A 312 25.01 9.89 12.78
CA ASP A 312 23.97 10.69 13.43
C ASP A 312 23.30 11.72 12.49
N SER A 313 23.75 11.83 11.23
CA SER A 313 23.20 12.79 10.27
C SER A 313 21.71 12.60 10.03
N LEU A 314 21.21 11.36 10.09
CA LEU A 314 19.77 11.09 10.02
C LEU A 314 19.03 11.67 11.23
N SER A 315 19.59 11.53 12.44
CA SER A 315 19.05 12.12 13.66
C SER A 315 19.01 13.65 13.59
N HIS A 316 20.00 14.27 12.95
CA HIS A 316 20.02 15.72 12.71
C HIS A 316 18.87 16.15 11.79
N LEU A 317 18.65 15.40 10.70
CA LEU A 317 17.51 15.63 9.81
C LEU A 317 16.18 15.45 10.54
N VAL A 318 16.03 14.40 11.36
CA VAL A 318 14.82 14.17 12.15
C VAL A 318 14.56 15.32 13.12
N ARG A 319 15.59 15.85 13.80
CA ARG A 319 15.44 17.04 14.65
C ARG A 319 14.97 18.27 13.87
N LYS A 320 15.46 18.46 12.64
CA LYS A 320 14.98 19.53 11.75
C LYS A 320 13.51 19.31 11.34
N LEU A 321 13.10 18.06 11.12
CA LEU A 321 11.75 17.70 10.71
C LEU A 321 10.74 17.69 11.87
N ALA A 322 11.20 17.54 13.12
CA ALA A 322 10.32 17.40 14.28
C ALA A 322 9.29 18.54 14.43
N PRO A 323 9.66 19.83 14.33
CA PRO A 323 8.68 20.92 14.41
C PRO A 323 7.61 20.85 13.31
N ILE A 324 8.01 20.45 12.09
CA ILE A 324 7.10 20.31 10.95
C ILE A 324 6.10 19.19 11.22
N VAL A 325 6.58 18.02 11.65
CA VAL A 325 5.74 16.86 11.99
C VAL A 325 4.78 17.19 13.13
N SER A 326 5.25 17.82 14.21
CA SER A 326 4.39 18.24 15.32
C SER A 326 3.33 19.26 14.88
N SER A 327 3.68 20.21 14.01
CA SER A 327 2.73 21.22 13.49
C SER A 327 1.67 20.62 12.57
N ASN A 328 2.00 19.55 11.84
CA ASN A 328 1.07 18.82 10.98
C ASN A 328 0.18 17.85 11.77
N SER A 329 0.50 17.60 13.04
CA SER A 329 -0.24 16.74 13.96
C SER A 329 -0.35 15.28 13.51
N ILE A 330 -1.00 14.49 14.36
CA ILE A 330 -1.42 13.11 14.10
C ILE A 330 -2.94 13.07 14.06
N TYR A 331 -3.51 12.06 13.40
CA TYR A 331 -4.94 11.78 13.51
C TYR A 331 -5.24 11.18 14.89
N LEU A 332 -6.34 11.63 15.52
CA LEU A 332 -6.84 11.09 16.78
C LEU A 332 -8.37 11.07 16.76
N ALA A 333 -8.94 9.91 17.03
CA ALA A 333 -10.35 9.74 17.34
C ALA A 333 -10.51 8.96 18.66
N SER A 334 -11.59 9.27 19.37
CA SER A 334 -12.00 8.56 20.59
C SER A 334 -13.52 8.55 20.62
N ASP A 335 -14.11 7.42 21.02
CA ASP A 335 -15.56 7.28 21.20
C ASP A 335 -16.34 7.66 19.93
N GLY A 336 -15.85 7.21 18.78
CA GLY A 336 -16.41 7.52 17.46
C GLY A 336 -16.26 8.97 16.97
N ASN A 337 -15.60 9.84 17.75
CA ASN A 337 -15.47 11.26 17.44
C ASN A 337 -14.02 11.63 17.08
N VAL A 338 -13.84 12.33 15.97
CA VAL A 338 -12.53 12.88 15.57
C VAL A 338 -12.15 14.04 16.49
N LYS A 339 -11.07 13.89 17.24
CA LYS A 339 -10.53 14.91 18.15
C LYS A 339 -9.44 15.75 17.48
N ARG A 340 -8.68 15.14 16.56
CA ARG A 340 -7.58 15.79 15.85
C ARG A 340 -7.44 15.21 14.44
N ARG A 341 -7.12 16.07 13.49
CA ARG A 341 -6.79 15.67 12.12
C ARG A 341 -5.31 15.94 11.86
N GLN A 342 -4.67 15.02 11.14
CA GLN A 342 -3.40 15.29 10.50
C GLN A 342 -3.64 16.25 9.33
N THR A 343 -2.92 17.38 9.32
CA THR A 343 -3.10 18.50 8.37
C THR A 343 -1.92 18.69 7.42
N GLY A 344 -0.95 17.76 7.45
CA GLY A 344 0.13 17.73 6.48
C GLY A 344 0.84 16.38 6.42
N VAL A 345 1.70 16.19 5.42
CA VAL A 345 2.40 14.94 5.15
C VAL A 345 3.85 15.18 4.74
N LEU A 346 4.73 14.28 5.18
CA LEU A 346 6.08 14.17 4.62
C LEU A 346 6.04 13.29 3.36
N ARG A 347 6.47 13.86 2.23
CA ARG A 347 6.70 13.15 0.98
C ARG A 347 8.19 12.88 0.83
N VAL A 348 8.60 11.64 1.00
CA VAL A 348 10.01 11.24 0.90
C VAL A 348 10.28 10.58 -0.45
N ASN A 349 11.37 10.93 -1.10
CA ASN A 349 11.82 10.22 -2.29
C ASN A 349 13.32 9.93 -2.24
N CYS A 350 13.72 8.86 -2.90
CA CYS A 350 15.09 8.60 -3.31
C CYS A 350 15.06 8.02 -4.72
N LEU A 351 16.16 7.49 -5.24
CA LEU A 351 16.16 6.92 -6.60
C LEU A 351 15.17 5.75 -6.69
N ASP A 352 15.29 4.77 -5.79
CA ASP A 352 14.49 3.54 -5.77
C ASP A 352 13.26 3.58 -4.84
N CYS A 353 13.19 4.55 -3.93
CA CYS A 353 12.14 4.68 -2.91
C CYS A 353 11.94 3.41 -2.05
N LEU A 354 13.04 2.73 -1.71
CA LEU A 354 13.10 1.57 -0.82
C LEU A 354 13.85 1.90 0.49
N ASP A 355 15.12 1.50 0.59
CA ASP A 355 15.84 1.44 1.88
C ASP A 355 16.04 2.81 2.55
N ARG A 356 16.49 3.81 1.77
CA ARG A 356 16.74 5.17 2.28
C ARG A 356 15.46 5.85 2.74
N THR A 357 14.38 5.67 1.97
CA THR A 357 13.07 6.23 2.31
C THR A 357 12.46 5.50 3.51
N ASN A 358 12.57 4.17 3.58
CA ASN A 358 12.10 3.39 4.73
C ASN A 358 12.84 3.78 6.00
N SER A 359 14.16 4.00 5.92
CA SER A 359 14.98 4.44 7.05
C SER A 359 14.51 5.77 7.63
N LEU A 360 14.26 6.77 6.78
CA LEU A 360 13.75 8.07 7.25
C LEU A 360 12.31 7.97 7.75
N GLN A 361 11.42 7.30 7.02
CA GLN A 361 10.02 7.14 7.44
C GLN A 361 9.91 6.39 8.78
N THR A 362 10.77 5.40 9.02
CA THR A 362 10.88 4.71 10.32
C THR A 362 11.28 5.70 11.40
N ALA A 363 12.32 6.50 11.19
CA ALA A 363 12.79 7.45 12.21
C ALA A 363 11.72 8.50 12.56
N ILE A 364 10.93 8.95 11.58
CA ILE A 364 9.77 9.84 11.82
C ILE A 364 8.63 9.10 12.53
N GLY A 365 8.34 7.85 12.15
CA GLY A 365 7.33 7.03 12.82
C GLY A 365 7.66 6.81 14.30
N LEU A 366 8.94 6.60 14.63
CA LEU A 366 9.40 6.45 16.01
C LEU A 366 9.40 7.78 16.78
N LEU A 367 9.68 8.90 16.11
CA LEU A 367 9.62 10.25 16.70
C LEU A 367 8.23 10.54 17.30
N VAL A 368 7.15 10.16 16.60
CA VAL A 368 5.77 10.47 17.03
C VAL A 368 5.23 9.50 18.08
N VAL A 369 5.95 8.45 18.45
CA VAL A 369 5.44 7.43 19.40
C VAL A 369 5.05 8.06 20.72
N ARG A 370 5.85 8.98 21.24
CA ARG A 370 5.54 9.71 22.47
C ARG A 370 4.22 10.47 22.35
N ASP A 371 4.01 11.16 21.23
CA ASP A 371 2.77 11.90 20.97
C ASP A 371 1.56 10.97 20.86
N GLN A 372 1.69 9.81 20.19
CA GLN A 372 0.60 8.84 20.06
C GLN A 372 0.24 8.18 21.40
N VAL A 373 1.25 7.86 22.22
CA VAL A 373 1.10 7.27 23.55
C VAL A 373 0.42 8.25 24.51
N ALA A 374 0.85 9.51 24.50
CA ALA A 374 0.22 10.58 25.26
C ALA A 374 -1.22 10.85 24.78
N ALA A 375 -1.46 10.88 23.46
CA ALA A 375 -2.78 11.12 22.88
C ALA A 375 -3.82 10.04 23.25
N LEU A 376 -3.38 8.82 23.54
CA LEU A 376 -4.21 7.69 23.97
C LEU A 376 -4.21 7.46 25.49
N ASP A 377 -3.63 8.39 26.27
CA ASP A 377 -3.55 8.33 27.73
C ASP A 377 -2.92 7.02 28.26
N LEU A 378 -1.95 6.46 27.53
CA LEU A 378 -1.38 5.14 27.85
C LEU A 378 -0.31 5.19 28.97
N GLU A 379 0.22 6.37 29.28
CA GLU A 379 1.26 6.58 30.29
C GLU A 379 0.73 6.70 31.73
N LYS A 380 -0.58 6.88 31.92
CA LYS A 380 -1.19 6.99 33.26
C LYS A 380 -0.99 5.68 34.04
N GLY A 381 -0.01 5.68 34.95
CA GLY A 381 0.22 4.62 35.93
C GLY A 381 1.08 3.43 35.49
N LYS A 382 1.77 3.49 34.33
CA LYS A 382 2.64 2.39 33.87
C LYS A 382 3.94 2.88 33.23
N MET A 383 5.07 2.46 33.78
CA MET A 383 6.39 2.74 33.20
C MET A 383 6.61 1.91 31.92
N TYR A 384 7.43 2.42 30.99
CA TYR A 384 7.95 1.72 29.79
C TYR A 384 6.96 1.39 28.65
N ILE A 385 5.72 1.88 28.68
CA ILE A 385 4.76 1.63 27.58
C ILE A 385 5.24 2.21 26.25
N GLY A 386 5.73 3.45 26.25
CA GLY A 386 6.29 4.08 25.06
C GLY A 386 7.44 3.27 24.46
N GLN A 387 8.38 2.81 25.28
CA GLN A 387 9.50 1.99 24.83
C GLN A 387 9.03 0.67 24.19
N ARG A 388 8.08 -0.02 24.81
CA ARG A 388 7.55 -1.28 24.28
C ARG A 388 6.86 -1.09 22.92
N ILE A 389 6.08 -0.02 22.78
CA ILE A 389 5.43 0.31 21.50
C ILE A 389 6.49 0.66 20.45
N GLU A 390 7.51 1.43 20.83
CA GLU A 390 8.63 1.78 19.96
C GLU A 390 9.36 0.53 19.43
N GLU A 391 9.66 -0.44 20.29
CA GLU A 391 10.29 -1.72 19.91
C GLU A 391 9.43 -2.52 18.91
N ILE A 392 8.12 -2.57 19.13
CA ILE A 392 7.17 -3.24 18.22
C ILE A 392 7.11 -2.51 16.87
N LEU A 393 7.09 -1.17 16.89
CA LEU A 393 7.11 -0.38 15.67
C LEU A 393 8.42 -0.54 14.89
N ARG A 394 9.57 -0.62 15.57
CA ARG A 394 10.86 -0.92 14.92
C ARG A 394 10.79 -2.23 14.13
N ASP A 395 10.26 -3.29 14.74
CA ASP A 395 10.07 -4.59 14.06
C ASP A 395 9.08 -4.49 12.88
N LEU A 396 7.96 -3.79 13.06
CA LEU A 396 6.97 -3.57 12.01
C LEU A 396 7.54 -2.79 10.81
N TRP A 397 8.26 -1.70 11.05
CA TRP A 397 8.88 -0.87 10.02
C TRP A 397 9.97 -1.62 9.25
N GLN A 398 10.72 -2.50 9.91
CA GLN A 398 11.68 -3.38 9.24
C GLN A 398 10.95 -4.35 8.29
N LYS A 399 9.97 -5.10 8.81
CA LYS A 399 9.17 -6.04 8.00
C LYS A 399 8.45 -5.35 6.85
N ASN A 400 7.96 -4.13 7.07
CA ASN A 400 7.33 -3.31 6.04
C ASN A 400 8.30 -2.93 4.93
N GLY A 401 9.54 -2.57 5.27
CA GLY A 401 10.61 -2.33 4.31
C GLY A 401 10.83 -3.54 3.42
N ASP A 402 10.97 -4.72 4.01
CA ASP A 402 11.21 -5.98 3.29
C ASP A 402 10.04 -6.31 2.34
N LEU A 403 8.79 -6.19 2.81
CA LEU A 403 7.61 -6.42 1.96
C LEU A 403 7.51 -5.43 0.80
N CYS A 404 7.77 -4.14 1.05
CA CYS A 404 7.73 -3.15 -0.02
C CYS A 404 8.83 -3.38 -1.06
N SER A 405 10.01 -3.84 -0.62
CA SER A 405 11.12 -4.19 -1.50
C SER A 405 10.76 -5.37 -2.41
N ASN A 406 10.05 -6.38 -1.90
CA ASN A 406 9.57 -7.51 -2.71
C ASN A 406 8.71 -7.06 -3.90
N ILE A 407 7.82 -6.09 -3.67
CA ILE A 407 6.94 -5.57 -4.73
C ILE A 407 7.75 -4.93 -5.85
N TYR A 408 8.82 -4.21 -5.48
CA TYR A 408 9.57 -3.41 -6.42
C TYR A 408 10.68 -4.20 -7.13
N ALA A 409 11.38 -5.09 -6.42
CA ALA A 409 12.51 -5.84 -6.92
C ALA A 409 12.12 -7.22 -7.48
N GLY A 410 10.92 -7.74 -7.19
CA GLY A 410 10.50 -9.09 -7.58
C GLY A 410 11.14 -10.21 -6.75
N THR A 411 12.04 -9.87 -5.82
CA THR A 411 12.67 -10.77 -4.84
C THR A 411 12.89 -10.04 -3.51
N GLY A 412 13.06 -10.81 -2.42
CA GLY A 412 13.57 -10.37 -1.12
C GLY A 412 14.59 -9.24 -1.22
N ALA A 413 14.48 -8.20 -0.38
CA ALA A 413 15.56 -7.25 -0.19
C ALA A 413 16.87 -8.04 0.03
N LEU A 414 17.90 -7.76 -0.78
CA LEU A 414 19.24 -8.31 -0.57
C LEU A 414 19.67 -7.91 0.84
N ASP A 415 19.96 -8.92 1.66
CA ASP A 415 20.25 -8.87 3.08
C ASP A 415 21.12 -7.66 3.49
N GLY A 416 20.46 -6.53 3.72
CA GLY A 416 21.05 -5.24 4.02
C GLY A 416 20.42 -4.74 5.29
N LYS A 417 20.74 -5.40 6.41
CA LYS A 417 20.25 -5.07 7.76
C LYS A 417 20.29 -3.57 7.98
N SER A 418 19.14 -2.91 7.85
CA SER A 418 18.96 -1.50 8.17
C SER A 418 18.91 -1.35 9.69
N LYS A 419 20.06 -1.53 10.35
CA LYS A 419 20.17 -1.30 11.80
C LYS A 419 20.02 0.19 12.07
N VAL A 420 18.81 0.61 12.41
CA VAL A 420 18.54 1.92 13.00
C VAL A 420 19.11 1.92 14.42
N MET A 421 20.37 2.35 14.57
CA MET A 421 20.95 2.66 15.88
C MET A 421 20.58 4.10 16.25
N ILE A 422 19.49 4.27 17.00
CA ILE A 422 19.22 5.53 17.71
C ILE A 422 19.71 5.31 19.14
N LYS A 423 20.79 6.00 19.53
CA LYS A 423 21.21 6.02 20.93
C LYS A 423 20.16 6.75 21.75
N GLN A 424 19.63 6.08 22.77
CA GLN A 424 18.89 6.73 23.85
C GLN A 424 19.89 7.66 24.57
N HIS A 425 19.62 8.96 24.59
CA HIS A 425 20.26 9.84 25.57
C HIS A 425 19.41 9.81 26.85
N PRO A 426 20.06 9.82 28.03
CA PRO A 426 19.43 9.66 29.33
C PRO A 426 18.36 10.72 29.63
#